data_AF-A0A1F4FCL9-F1
#
_entry.id   AF-A0A1F4FCL9-F1
#
_cell.length_a   1.000
_cell.length_b   1.000
_cell.length_c   1.000
_cell.angle_alpha   90.00
_cell.angle_beta   90.00
_cell.angle_gamma   90.00
#
_symmetry.space_group_name_H-M   'P 1'
#
loop_
_entity.id
_entity.type
_entity.pdbx_description
1 polymer ?
#
loop_
_entity_poly.entity_id
_entity_poly.type
_entity_poly.pdbx_seq_one_letter_code
_entity_poly.pdbx_strand_id
1 'polypeptide(L)'
;MGVLSMRLDDELDQRLSREAERENRTRSELVRDALSAFLSERERQRFLAEIARAARSIDPGDARAVATEALPLDNEALGTAEPRATYRAVRGARRLKR
;
A
#
# COMPACT_ATOMS: atom_id res chain seq x y z
N MET A 1 -10.65 -1.03 29.96
CA MET A 1 -11.45 -0.07 29.16
C MET A 1 -11.21 1.32 29.71
N GLY A 2 -10.75 2.26 28.89
CA GLY A 2 -10.56 3.66 29.29
C GLY A 2 -11.73 4.54 28.82
N VAL A 3 -11.99 5.63 29.54
CA VAL A 3 -12.98 6.65 29.14
C VAL A 3 -12.23 7.85 28.58
N LEU A 4 -12.64 8.30 27.40
CA LEU A 4 -12.13 9.51 26.76
C LEU A 4 -13.23 10.58 26.81
N SER A 5 -12.91 11.75 27.37
CA SER A 5 -13.75 12.94 27.28
C SER A 5 -13.02 13.98 26.44
N MET A 6 -13.65 14.46 25.38
CA MET A 6 -13.10 15.46 24.49
C MET A 6 -14.16 16.51 24.18
N ARG A 7 -13.71 17.76 24.01
CA ARG A 7 -14.56 18.85 23.53
C ARG A 7 -14.45 18.89 22.01
N LEU A 8 -15.60 18.90 21.36
CA LEU A 8 -15.70 19.12 19.92
C LEU A 8 -16.24 20.53 19.71
N ASP A 9 -15.84 21.16 18.60
CA ASP A 9 -16.56 22.33 18.13
C ASP A 9 -17.98 21.93 17.65
N ASP A 10 -18.88 22.91 17.62
CA ASP A 10 -20.29 22.67 17.32
C ASP A 10 -20.50 22.11 15.90
N GLU A 11 -19.66 22.49 14.95
CA GLU A 11 -19.75 21.98 13.57
C GLU A 11 -19.41 20.49 13.52
N LEU A 12 -18.32 20.08 14.17
CA LEU A 12 -17.87 18.71 14.21
C LEU A 12 -18.82 17.81 14.99
N ASP A 13 -19.38 18.28 16.11
CA ASP A 13 -20.39 17.52 16.87
C ASP A 13 -21.66 17.29 16.05
N GLN A 14 -22.13 18.31 15.31
CA GLN A 14 -23.26 18.17 14.41
C GLN A 14 -22.97 17.20 13.25
N ARG A 15 -21.77 17.27 12.67
CA ARG A 15 -21.35 16.35 11.60
C ARG A 15 -21.30 14.90 12.10
N LEU A 16 -20.72 14.68 13.28
CA LEU A 16 -20.65 13.36 13.91
C LEU A 16 -22.04 12.80 14.21
N SER A 17 -22.95 13.65 14.68
CA SER A 17 -24.33 13.24 14.99
C SER A 17 -25.09 12.84 13.72
N ARG A 18 -24.97 13.61 12.63
CA ARG A 18 -25.57 13.26 11.34
C ARG A 18 -25.03 11.94 10.78
N GLU A 19 -23.74 11.70 10.91
CA GLU A 19 -23.13 10.46 10.40
C GLU A 19 -23.53 9.25 11.25
N ALA A 20 -23.61 9.42 12.57
CA ALA A 20 -24.14 8.42 13.50
C ALA A 20 -25.57 7.99 13.14
N GLU A 21 -26.44 8.97 12.84
CA GLU A 21 -27.81 8.71 12.39
C GLU A 21 -27.85 7.97 11.05
N ARG A 22 -27.05 8.40 10.06
CA ARG A 22 -27.01 7.78 8.73
C ARG A 22 -26.56 6.32 8.78
N GLU A 23 -25.56 6.03 9.60
CA GLU A 23 -25.02 4.67 9.73
C GLU A 23 -25.80 3.81 10.73
N ASN A 24 -26.79 4.37 11.45
CA ASN A 24 -27.47 3.73 12.58
C ASN A 24 -26.50 3.24 13.67
N ARG A 25 -25.52 4.08 14.02
CA ARG A 25 -24.45 3.79 14.99
C ARG A 25 -24.40 4.85 16.07
N THR A 26 -23.74 4.56 17.19
CA THR A 26 -23.50 5.58 18.22
C THR A 26 -22.32 6.47 17.84
N ARG A 27 -22.35 7.75 18.25
CA ARG A 27 -21.21 8.67 18.09
C ARG A 27 -19.91 8.10 18.63
N SER A 28 -19.98 7.44 19.80
CA SER A 28 -18.83 6.82 20.45
C SER A 28 -18.22 5.68 19.63
N GLU A 29 -19.03 4.89 18.93
CA GLU A 29 -18.52 3.85 18.03
C GLU A 29 -17.84 4.46 16.81
N LEU A 30 -18.44 5.46 16.18
CA LEU A 30 -17.81 6.16 15.06
C LEU A 30 -16.48 6.81 15.45
N VAL A 31 -16.41 7.45 16.61
CA VAL A 31 -15.17 8.07 17.10
C VAL A 31 -14.10 7.01 17.36
N ARG A 32 -14.46 5.88 17.96
CA ARG A 32 -13.50 4.78 18.21
C ARG A 32 -12.95 4.21 16.90
N ASP A 33 -13.81 3.98 15.92
CA ASP A 33 -13.40 3.44 14.63
C ASP A 33 -12.53 4.43 13.86
N ALA A 34 -12.93 5.70 13.82
CA ALA A 34 -12.15 6.76 13.20
C ALA A 34 -10.77 6.89 13.85
N LEU A 35 -10.70 6.83 15.19
CA LEU A 35 -9.44 6.88 15.91
C LEU A 35 -8.56 5.65 15.63
N SER A 36 -9.16 4.46 15.61
CA SER A 36 -8.45 3.21 15.29
C SER A 36 -7.86 3.24 13.88
N ALA A 37 -8.66 3.67 12.89
CA ALA A 37 -8.23 3.82 11.51
C ALA A 37 -7.11 4.86 11.38
N PHE A 38 -7.27 6.01 12.04
CA PHE A 38 -6.26 7.07 12.02
C PHE A 38 -4.93 6.60 12.63
N LEU A 39 -4.96 5.91 13.77
CA LEU A 39 -3.75 5.41 14.42
C LEU A 39 -3.06 4.34 13.57
N SER A 40 -3.83 3.40 13.00
CA SER A 40 -3.32 2.37 12.10
C SER A 40 -2.63 2.98 10.87
N GLU A 41 -3.25 4.00 10.27
CA GLU A 41 -2.67 4.68 9.11
C GLU A 41 -1.40 5.46 9.50
N ARG A 42 -1.38 6.13 10.67
CA ARG A 42 -0.18 6.82 11.16
C ARG A 42 0.97 5.86 11.45
N GLU A 43 0.68 4.68 11.99
CA GLU A 43 1.67 3.63 12.21
C GLU A 43 2.24 3.13 10.89
N ARG A 44 1.38 2.80 9.92
CA ARG A 44 1.78 2.42 8.56
C ARG A 44 2.67 3.47 7.92
N GLN A 45 2.31 4.75 8.01
CA GLN A 45 3.10 5.85 7.46
C GLN A 45 4.47 5.96 8.11
N ARG A 46 4.56 5.82 9.44
CA ARG A 46 5.86 5.82 10.15
C ARG A 46 6.72 4.65 9.70
N PHE A 47 6.15 3.46 9.60
CA PHE A 47 6.85 2.27 9.14
C PHE A 47 7.38 2.44 7.70
N LEU A 48 6.55 2.92 6.78
CA LEU A 48 6.96 3.20 5.40
C LEU A 48 8.02 4.30 5.32
N ALA A 49 7.94 5.32 6.19
CA ALA A 49 8.94 6.37 6.25
C ALA A 49 10.31 5.84 6.69
N GLU A 50 10.35 4.90 7.64
CA GLU A 50 11.58 4.22 8.06
C GLU A 50 12.15 3.35 6.93
N ILE A 51 11.31 2.59 6.21
CA ILE A 51 11.75 1.85 5.01
C ILE A 51 12.34 2.79 3.97
N ALA A 52 11.64 3.89 3.66
CA ALA A 52 12.11 4.85 2.68
C ALA A 52 13.42 5.52 3.11
N ARG A 53 13.62 5.75 4.42
CA ARG A 53 14.87 6.27 4.98
C ARG A 53 16.01 5.26 4.83
N ALA A 54 15.77 4.00 5.18
CA ALA A 54 16.75 2.93 5.02
C ALA A 54 17.12 2.73 3.54
N ALA A 55 16.14 2.72 2.64
CA ALA A 55 16.37 2.62 1.20
C ALA A 55 17.21 3.79 0.67
N ARG A 56 16.98 5.01 1.15
CA ARG A 56 17.80 6.19 0.78
C ARG A 56 19.23 6.14 1.32
N SER A 57 19.49 5.38 2.37
CA SER A 57 20.86 5.20 2.89
C SER A 57 21.66 4.13 2.15
N ILE A 58 21.03 3.35 1.27
CA ILE A 58 21.73 2.39 0.40
C ILE A 58 22.35 3.17 -0.76
N ASP A 59 23.63 2.93 -1.02
CA ASP A 59 24.30 3.50 -2.19
C ASP A 59 23.66 2.94 -3.48
N PRO A 60 23.20 3.80 -4.41
CA PRO A 60 22.57 3.34 -5.65
C PRO A 60 23.50 2.49 -6.54
N GLY A 61 24.82 2.69 -6.44
CA GLY A 61 25.82 1.90 -7.15
C GLY A 61 25.88 0.47 -6.62
N ASP A 62 25.96 0.31 -5.30
CA ASP A 62 25.97 -1.00 -4.64
C ASP A 62 24.67 -1.77 -4.90
N ALA A 63 23.51 -1.12 -4.78
CA ALA A 63 22.21 -1.74 -5.07
C ALA A 63 22.13 -2.24 -6.53
N ARG A 64 22.65 -1.45 -7.47
CA ARG A 64 22.68 -1.83 -8.89
C ARG A 64 23.66 -2.96 -9.15
N ALA A 65 24.81 -2.99 -8.49
CA ALA A 65 25.79 -4.06 -8.61
C ALA A 65 25.19 -5.39 -8.17
N VAL A 66 24.55 -5.43 -6.99
CA VAL A 66 23.86 -6.61 -6.47
C VAL A 66 22.75 -7.08 -7.42
N ALA A 67 21.92 -6.15 -7.92
CA ALA A 67 20.87 -6.49 -8.89
C ALA A 67 21.42 -7.04 -10.21
N THR A 68 22.58 -6.53 -10.65
CA THR A 68 23.23 -7.01 -11.88
C THR A 68 23.79 -8.42 -11.70
N GLU A 69 24.39 -8.70 -10.54
CA GLU A 69 24.92 -10.02 -10.19
C GLU A 69 23.81 -11.07 -10.06
N ALA A 70 22.65 -10.71 -9.48
CA ALA A 70 21.52 -11.61 -9.29
C ALA A 70 20.75 -11.92 -10.59
N LEU A 71 20.84 -11.06 -11.61
CA LEU A 71 20.05 -11.13 -12.84
C LEU A 71 20.08 -12.50 -13.55
N PRO A 72 21.23 -13.21 -13.70
CA PRO A 72 21.25 -14.52 -14.33
C PRO A 72 20.42 -15.56 -13.55
N LEU A 73 20.56 -15.58 -12.22
CA LEU A 73 19.84 -16.51 -11.35
C LEU A 73 18.33 -16.25 -11.37
N ASP A 74 17.93 -14.97 -11.32
CA ASP A 74 16.52 -14.57 -11.40
C ASP A 74 15.89 -15.01 -12.73
N ASN A 75 16.63 -14.90 -13.84
CA ASN A 75 16.17 -15.35 -15.15
C ASN A 75 16.05 -16.88 -15.25
N GLU A 76 16.95 -17.63 -14.64
CA GLU A 76 16.88 -19.10 -14.57
C GLU A 76 15.68 -19.56 -13.73
N ALA A 77 15.46 -18.93 -12.58
CA ALA A 77 14.30 -19.18 -11.73
C ALA A 77 12.99 -18.87 -12.47
N LEU A 78 12.92 -17.72 -13.16
CA LEU A 78 11.76 -17.34 -13.98
C LEU A 78 11.51 -18.34 -15.11
N GLY A 79 12.55 -18.83 -15.79
CA GLY A 79 12.42 -19.84 -16.84
C GLY A 79 11.89 -21.18 -16.36
N THR A 80 12.01 -21.46 -15.05
CA THR A 80 11.44 -22.66 -14.41
C THR A 80 10.00 -22.45 -13.99
N ALA A 81 9.66 -21.25 -13.48
CA ALA A 81 8.32 -20.90 -13.01
C ALA A 81 7.33 -20.59 -14.15
N GLU A 82 7.81 -19.96 -15.22
CA GLU A 82 7.02 -19.63 -16.40
C GLU A 82 7.43 -20.52 -17.57
N PRO A 83 6.61 -21.54 -17.95
CA PRO A 83 6.85 -22.27 -19.17
C PRO A 83 6.73 -21.28 -20.33
N ARG A 84 7.86 -21.03 -21.01
CA ARG A 84 8.02 -20.07 -22.12
C ARG A 84 6.73 -19.87 -22.92
N ALA A 85 5.95 -18.86 -22.56
CA ALA A 85 4.86 -18.41 -23.40
C ALA A 85 5.50 -17.98 -24.71
N THR A 86 5.12 -18.64 -25.80
CA THR A 86 5.70 -18.47 -27.13
C THR A 86 5.45 -17.05 -27.63
N TYR A 87 6.32 -16.12 -27.24
CA TYR A 87 6.36 -14.72 -27.69
C TYR A 87 6.44 -14.60 -29.23
N ARG A 88 6.73 -15.71 -29.92
CA ARG A 88 6.73 -15.87 -31.37
C ARG A 88 5.34 -15.84 -32.02
N ALA A 89 4.27 -16.21 -31.30
CA ALA A 89 2.93 -16.29 -31.88
C ALA A 89 2.30 -14.91 -32.19
N VAL A 90 2.58 -13.90 -31.35
CA VAL A 90 1.93 -12.57 -31.46
C VAL A 90 2.56 -11.69 -32.55
N ARG A 91 3.87 -11.81 -32.81
CA ARG A 91 4.53 -11.05 -33.90
C ARG A 91 4.25 -11.60 -35.30
N GLY A 92 3.95 -12.89 -35.45
CA GLY A 92 3.56 -13.49 -36.73
C GLY A 92 2.18 -13.02 -37.20
N ALA A 93 1.22 -12.93 -36.27
CA ALA A 93 -0.16 -12.54 -36.58
C ALA A 93 -0.32 -11.07 -37.04
N ARG A 94 0.62 -10.17 -36.69
CA ARG A 94 0.62 -8.76 -37.15
C ARG A 94 1.24 -8.55 -38.53
N ARG A 95 2.03 -9.50 -39.05
CA ARG A 95 2.67 -9.39 -40.38
C ARG A 95 1.80 -9.91 -41.52
N LEU A 96 0.76 -10.71 -41.22
CA LEU A 96 -0.16 -11.31 -42.20
C LEU A 96 -1.41 -10.45 -42.49
N LYS A 97 -1.50 -9.23 -41.97
CA LYS A 97 -2.63 -8.30 -42.17
C LYS A 97 -2.22 -7.00 -42.88
N ARG A 98 -1.21 -7.03 -43.74
CA ARG A 98 -0.84 -5.90 -44.62
C ARG A 98 -0.75 -6.37 -46.06
#